data_AF-A0A7C8ICL5-F1
#
_entry.id   AF-A0A7C8ICL5-F1
#
_cell.length_a   1.000
_cell.length_b   1.000
_cell.length_c   1.000
_cell.angle_alpha   90.00
_cell.angle_beta   90.00
_cell.angle_gamma   90.00
#
_symmetry.space_group_name_H-M   'P 1'
#
loop_
_entity.id
_entity.type
_entity.pdbx_description
1 polymer ?
#
loop_
_entity_poly.entity_id
_entity_poly.type
_entity_poly.pdbx_seq_one_letter_code
_entity_poly.pdbx_strand_id
1 'polypeptide(L)'
;MRLEGRSSPVFGLSNPDIVCGSSAFPIRHPAIQTATIVAGSDASFELSGPWFEGEDRPYIYHDGPGQVFLSKLPEGLKDLSAYDASGDFFKIAYAGPADDAQWSLNGTYGMNFMVPRTTPPGKYVLRIEQFLASATKGDSQWFVSCAYVEVVGSGGGAPGPFVRFPNAYKEDDPSECSGFAGYNEES
;
A
#
# COMPACT_ATOMS: atom_id res chain seq x y z
N MET A 1 3.26 -10.04 10.13
CA MET A 1 3.00 -10.81 8.89
C MET A 1 4.14 -10.53 7.92
N ARG A 2 4.72 -11.53 7.24
CA ARG A 2 5.75 -11.29 6.22
C ARG A 2 5.05 -10.94 4.91
N LEU A 3 5.36 -9.77 4.36
CA LEU A 3 4.88 -9.39 3.04
C LEU A 3 5.90 -9.88 2.01
N GLU A 4 5.41 -10.33 0.86
CA GLU A 4 6.27 -10.59 -0.29
C GLU A 4 6.55 -9.24 -0.95
N GLY A 5 7.76 -8.73 -0.75
CA GLY A 5 8.23 -7.47 -1.30
C GLY A 5 9.71 -7.31 -0.99
N ARG A 6 10.52 -6.99 -2.00
CA ARG A 6 11.89 -6.52 -1.77
C ARG A 6 11.85 -5.04 -1.42
N SER A 7 12.78 -4.57 -0.60
CA SER A 7 12.97 -3.15 -0.28
C SER A 7 13.46 -2.30 -1.47
N SER A 8 13.69 -2.92 -2.63
CA SER A 8 14.01 -2.19 -3.85
C SER A 8 12.77 -1.53 -4.42
N PRO A 9 12.85 -0.27 -4.85
CA PRO A 9 11.70 0.40 -5.44
C PRO A 9 11.31 -0.24 -6.77
N VAL A 10 10.00 -0.24 -7.02
CA VAL A 10 9.44 -0.49 -8.34
C VAL A 10 9.47 0.82 -9.12
N PHE A 11 9.91 0.76 -10.37
CA PHE A 11 9.89 1.87 -11.31
C PHE A 11 8.88 1.61 -12.42
N GLY A 12 8.28 2.69 -12.93
CA GLY A 12 7.32 2.68 -14.03
C GLY A 12 5.91 2.24 -13.60
N LEU A 13 4.91 3.09 -13.84
CA LEU A 13 3.52 2.87 -13.39
C LEU A 13 2.80 1.73 -14.14
N SER A 14 3.32 1.35 -15.31
CA SER A 14 2.84 0.21 -16.09
C SER A 14 3.49 -1.12 -15.68
N ASN A 15 4.48 -1.07 -14.78
CA ASN A 15 5.16 -2.28 -14.28
C ASN A 15 4.17 -3.13 -13.47
N PRO A 16 3.94 -4.41 -13.82
CA PRO A 16 3.06 -5.29 -13.05
C PRO A 16 3.45 -5.43 -11.57
N ASP A 17 4.72 -5.23 -11.23
CA ASP A 17 5.19 -5.27 -9.84
C ASP A 17 4.63 -4.10 -8.99
N ILE A 18 4.03 -3.06 -9.60
CA ILE A 18 3.41 -1.93 -8.88
C ILE A 18 2.18 -2.35 -8.05
N VAL A 19 1.62 -3.54 -8.32
CA VAL A 19 0.43 -4.04 -7.62
C VAL A 19 0.78 -4.44 -6.19
N CYS A 20 1.80 -5.30 -6.03
CA CYS A 20 2.14 -5.92 -4.73
C CYS A 20 3.64 -6.05 -4.47
N GLY A 21 4.49 -5.47 -5.31
CA GLY A 21 5.94 -5.64 -5.26
C GLY A 21 6.45 -6.82 -6.09
N SER A 22 7.77 -6.84 -6.31
CA SER A 22 8.39 -7.84 -7.18
C SER A 22 8.21 -9.27 -6.69
N SER A 23 7.84 -10.15 -7.63
CA SER A 23 7.61 -11.58 -7.38
C SER A 23 6.51 -11.89 -6.35
N ALA A 24 5.61 -10.94 -6.07
CA ALA A 24 4.46 -11.19 -5.20
C ALA A 24 3.55 -12.29 -5.75
N PHE A 25 3.41 -12.38 -7.08
CA PHE A 25 2.59 -13.40 -7.75
C PHE A 25 3.34 -14.15 -8.87
N PRO A 26 2.99 -15.42 -9.14
CA PRO A 26 2.15 -16.28 -8.29
C PRO A 26 2.84 -16.54 -6.95
N ILE A 27 2.06 -16.78 -5.89
CA ILE A 27 2.61 -17.02 -4.55
C ILE A 27 3.53 -18.25 -4.59
N ARG A 28 4.81 -18.04 -4.27
CA ARG A 28 5.82 -19.13 -4.24
C ARG A 28 6.15 -19.60 -2.83
N HIS A 29 5.72 -18.86 -1.81
CA HIS A 29 5.97 -19.20 -0.41
C HIS A 29 4.69 -19.70 0.29
N PRO A 30 4.68 -20.94 0.82
CA PRO A 30 3.52 -21.51 1.50
C PRO A 30 3.23 -20.89 2.88
N ALA A 31 3.98 -19.87 3.28
CA ALA A 31 3.95 -19.29 4.64
C ALA A 31 3.11 -18.00 4.74
N ILE A 32 2.44 -17.56 3.67
CA ILE A 32 1.59 -16.37 3.73
C ILE A 32 0.33 -16.70 4.55
N GLN A 33 0.23 -16.08 5.72
CA GLN A 33 -0.92 -16.21 6.62
C GLN A 33 -1.91 -15.09 6.37
N THR A 34 -3.19 -15.30 6.69
CA THR A 34 -4.19 -14.23 6.70
C THR A 34 -4.28 -13.62 8.10
N ALA A 35 -4.08 -12.32 8.21
CA ALA A 35 -4.26 -11.60 9.48
C ALA A 35 -5.72 -11.19 9.67
N THR A 36 -6.30 -11.43 10.85
CA THR A 36 -7.64 -10.95 11.18
C THR A 36 -7.58 -9.51 11.69
N ILE A 37 -8.40 -8.61 11.14
CA ILE A 37 -8.49 -7.21 11.55
C ILE A 37 -9.96 -6.86 11.82
N VAL A 38 -10.23 -6.16 12.92
CA VAL A 38 -11.58 -5.70 13.24
C VAL A 38 -11.83 -4.36 12.54
N ALA A 39 -12.94 -4.19 11.83
CA ALA A 39 -13.30 -2.89 11.28
C ALA A 39 -13.38 -1.84 12.41
N GLY A 40 -12.68 -0.72 12.25
CA GLY A 40 -12.55 0.33 13.26
C GLY A 40 -11.37 0.18 14.23
N SER A 41 -10.54 -0.86 14.09
CA SER A 41 -9.30 -0.98 14.87
C SER A 41 -8.12 -0.31 14.17
N ASP A 42 -7.11 0.02 14.96
CA ASP A 42 -5.81 0.42 14.44
C ASP A 42 -5.06 -0.79 13.87
N ALA A 43 -4.26 -0.53 12.85
CA ALA A 43 -3.31 -1.45 12.24
C ALA A 43 -2.04 -0.69 11.88
N SER A 44 -0.93 -1.41 11.74
CA SER A 44 0.33 -0.83 11.32
C SER A 44 1.02 -1.73 10.31
N PHE A 45 1.77 -1.09 9.42
CA PHE A 45 2.79 -1.75 8.63
C PHE A 45 4.16 -1.28 9.11
N GLU A 46 5.07 -2.22 9.33
CA GLU A 46 6.43 -1.93 9.77
C GLU A 46 7.44 -2.40 8.72
N LEU A 47 8.51 -1.62 8.57
CA LEU A 47 9.64 -1.98 7.73
C LEU A 47 10.38 -3.20 8.30
N SER A 48 10.76 -4.13 7.42
CA SER A 48 11.47 -5.35 7.81
C SER A 48 12.99 -5.18 7.77
N GLY A 49 13.68 -5.59 8.84
CA GLY A 49 15.14 -5.82 8.91
C GLY A 49 16.01 -4.56 8.97
N PRO A 50 17.19 -4.57 9.61
CA PRO A 50 18.16 -3.50 9.45
C PRO A 50 18.86 -3.61 8.08
N TRP A 51 18.99 -2.49 7.35
CA TRP A 51 19.58 -2.46 6.01
C TRP A 51 21.03 -2.01 5.99
N PHE A 52 21.43 -1.20 6.98
CA PHE A 52 22.79 -0.70 7.12
C PHE A 52 23.48 -1.37 8.31
N GLU A 53 24.78 -1.63 8.16
CA GLU A 53 25.60 -2.17 9.25
C GLU A 53 25.62 -1.18 10.43
N GLY A 54 25.21 -1.65 11.61
CA GLY A 54 25.11 -0.83 12.82
C GLY A 54 23.75 -0.16 13.04
N GLU A 55 22.74 -0.39 12.20
CA GLU A 55 21.36 -0.01 12.50
C GLU A 55 20.59 -1.13 13.20
N ASP A 56 19.84 -0.76 14.24
CA ASP A 56 18.96 -1.70 14.95
C ASP A 56 17.58 -1.82 14.30
N ARG A 57 17.13 -0.78 13.57
CA ARG A 57 15.79 -0.72 12.97
C ARG A 57 15.78 0.15 11.71
N PRO A 58 15.16 -0.30 10.60
CA PRO A 58 15.04 0.47 9.37
C PRO A 58 14.00 1.59 9.52
N TYR A 59 14.19 2.71 8.82
CA TYR A 59 13.24 3.81 8.78
C TYR A 59 12.99 4.29 7.33
N ILE A 60 11.86 4.96 7.12
CA ILE A 60 11.51 5.60 5.85
C ILE A 60 12.31 6.89 5.74
N TYR A 61 13.16 7.03 4.72
CA TYR A 61 13.96 8.22 4.47
C TYR A 61 13.65 8.89 3.12
N HIS A 62 12.73 8.31 2.35
CA HIS A 62 12.24 8.89 1.12
C HIS A 62 11.05 9.81 1.38
N ASP A 63 11.14 11.01 0.86
CA ASP A 63 10.06 11.98 0.88
C ASP A 63 8.93 11.55 -0.05
N GLY A 64 7.73 11.46 0.51
CA GLY A 64 6.53 11.21 -0.27
C GLY A 64 5.39 10.62 0.54
N PRO A 65 4.22 10.48 -0.08
CA PRO A 65 3.03 10.00 0.60
C PRO A 65 3.10 8.51 0.90
N GLY A 66 2.32 8.09 1.88
CA GLY A 66 1.97 6.68 2.09
C GLY A 66 0.47 6.45 1.90
N GLN A 67 0.10 5.32 1.34
CA GLN A 67 -1.31 4.98 1.09
C GLN A 67 -1.58 3.51 1.39
N VAL A 68 -2.81 3.24 1.86
CA VAL A 68 -3.27 1.87 2.11
C VAL A 68 -4.59 1.64 1.37
N PHE A 69 -4.69 0.50 0.72
CA PHE A 69 -5.85 0.08 -0.05
C PHE A 69 -6.29 -1.33 0.34
N LEU A 70 -7.56 -1.63 0.11
CA LEU A 70 -8.12 -2.96 0.20
C LEU A 70 -8.73 -3.38 -1.13
N SER A 71 -8.45 -4.61 -1.55
CA SER A 71 -9.15 -5.27 -2.65
C SER A 71 -9.82 -6.55 -2.16
N LYS A 72 -11.14 -6.64 -2.31
CA LYS A 72 -11.93 -7.76 -1.81
C LYS A 72 -11.64 -9.01 -2.64
N LEU A 73 -11.56 -10.17 -1.98
CA LEU A 73 -11.52 -11.46 -2.68
C LEU A 73 -12.74 -11.58 -3.62
N PRO A 74 -12.53 -11.70 -4.94
CA PRO A 74 -13.62 -11.86 -5.90
C PRO A 74 -14.49 -13.07 -5.62
N GLU A 75 -15.78 -12.96 -5.93
CA GLU A 75 -16.68 -14.12 -5.90
C GLU A 75 -16.18 -15.21 -6.84
N GLY A 76 -16.22 -16.47 -6.39
CA GLY A 76 -15.75 -17.63 -7.16
C GLY A 76 -14.29 -18.03 -6.92
N LEU A 77 -13.46 -17.19 -6.29
CA LEU A 77 -12.15 -17.63 -5.79
C LEU A 77 -12.28 -18.28 -4.41
N LYS A 78 -11.55 -19.38 -4.21
CA LYS A 78 -11.63 -20.18 -2.97
C LYS A 78 -10.99 -19.48 -1.78
N ASP A 79 -9.84 -18.84 -2.00
CA ASP A 79 -9.06 -18.18 -0.96
C ASP A 79 -8.11 -17.14 -1.56
N LEU A 80 -7.46 -16.36 -0.69
CA LEU A 80 -6.55 -15.28 -1.10
C LEU A 80 -5.29 -15.77 -1.80
N SER A 81 -4.86 -17.02 -1.61
CA SER A 81 -3.69 -17.57 -2.30
C SER A 81 -3.92 -17.77 -3.80
N ALA A 82 -5.17 -17.90 -4.22
CA ALA A 82 -5.59 -17.95 -5.62
C ALA A 82 -5.86 -16.56 -6.22
N TYR A 83 -5.77 -15.48 -5.43
CA TYR A 83 -6.06 -14.12 -5.88
C TYR A 83 -4.78 -13.35 -6.19
N ASP A 84 -4.63 -12.94 -7.44
CA ASP A 84 -3.50 -12.17 -7.98
C ASP A 84 -3.62 -10.65 -7.80
N ALA A 85 -4.61 -10.21 -7.01
CA ALA A 85 -4.90 -8.80 -6.74
C ALA A 85 -5.26 -7.98 -8.01
N SER A 86 -5.83 -8.62 -9.04
CA SER A 86 -6.28 -7.97 -10.28
C SER A 86 -7.62 -7.20 -10.19
N GLY A 87 -8.32 -7.29 -9.06
CA GLY A 87 -9.63 -6.67 -8.86
C GLY A 87 -9.57 -5.20 -8.45
N ASP A 88 -10.72 -4.69 -8.03
CA ASP A 88 -10.88 -3.29 -7.62
C ASP A 88 -10.30 -3.05 -6.22
N PHE A 89 -9.59 -1.95 -6.06
CA PHE A 89 -9.05 -1.45 -4.80
C PHE A 89 -9.77 -0.18 -4.39
N PHE A 90 -10.02 -0.02 -3.09
CA PHE A 90 -10.45 1.25 -2.50
C PHE A 90 -9.45 1.69 -1.43
N LYS A 91 -9.17 2.98 -1.38
CA LYS A 91 -8.25 3.58 -0.41
C LYS A 91 -8.90 3.58 0.97
N ILE A 92 -8.12 3.23 2.00
CA ILE A 92 -8.56 3.24 3.40
C ILE A 92 -7.71 4.15 4.29
N ALA A 93 -6.50 4.52 3.86
CA ALA A 93 -5.64 5.44 4.59
C ALA A 93 -4.71 6.22 3.66
N TYR A 94 -4.35 7.42 4.10
CA TYR A 94 -3.41 8.33 3.45
C TYR A 94 -2.53 8.99 4.52
N ALA A 95 -1.22 8.97 4.32
CA ALA A 95 -0.23 9.72 5.09
C ALA A 95 0.40 10.75 4.15
N GLY A 96 0.03 12.02 4.36
CA GLY A 96 0.44 13.14 3.52
C GLY A 96 1.62 13.94 4.09
N PRO A 97 1.81 15.19 3.65
CA PRO A 97 2.75 16.11 4.29
C PRO A 97 2.37 16.35 5.77
N ALA A 98 3.39 16.44 6.63
CA ALA A 98 3.23 16.90 8.00
C ALA A 98 3.13 18.43 8.08
N ASP A 99 3.88 19.11 7.21
CA ASP A 99 3.85 20.56 6.97
C ASP A 99 4.37 20.86 5.55
N ASP A 100 4.54 22.14 5.22
CA ASP A 100 4.99 22.60 3.90
C ASP A 100 6.40 22.13 3.50
N ALA A 101 7.17 21.57 4.44
CA ALA A 101 8.56 21.18 4.25
C ALA A 101 8.84 19.69 4.54
N GLN A 102 7.93 18.97 5.21
CA GLN A 102 8.17 17.61 5.69
C GLN A 102 7.04 16.64 5.36
N TRP A 103 7.38 15.41 4.95
CA TRP A 103 6.43 14.31 4.84
C TRP A 103 6.25 13.62 6.20
N SER A 104 5.00 13.26 6.52
CA SER A 104 4.66 12.64 7.80
C SER A 104 5.31 11.27 8.04
N LEU A 105 5.75 10.58 6.98
CA LEU A 105 6.41 9.28 7.07
C LEU A 105 7.93 9.36 7.14
N ASN A 106 8.56 10.50 6.81
CA ASN A 106 10.01 10.62 6.87
C ASN A 106 10.51 10.45 8.32
N GLY A 107 11.51 9.60 8.54
CA GLY A 107 12.06 9.25 9.84
C GLY A 107 11.23 8.24 10.64
N THR A 108 10.10 7.76 10.11
CA THR A 108 9.25 6.78 10.81
C THR A 108 9.64 5.34 10.48
N TYR A 109 9.21 4.40 11.31
CA TYR A 109 9.51 2.96 11.14
C TYR A 109 8.46 2.21 10.30
N GLY A 110 7.48 2.92 9.76
CA GLY A 110 6.28 2.34 9.16
C GLY A 110 5.10 3.30 9.14
N MET A 111 3.93 2.79 8.77
CA MET A 111 2.70 3.58 8.67
C MET A 111 1.63 2.98 9.57
N ASN A 112 1.13 3.80 10.50
CA ASN A 112 -0.04 3.49 11.32
C ASN A 112 -1.30 3.99 10.61
N PHE A 113 -2.38 3.23 10.69
CA PHE A 113 -3.66 3.61 10.11
C PHE A 113 -4.82 2.94 10.85
N MET A 114 -6.00 3.54 10.75
CA MET A 114 -7.25 2.94 11.23
C MET A 114 -7.98 2.28 10.07
N VAL A 115 -8.41 1.03 10.22
CA VAL A 115 -9.34 0.43 9.25
C VAL A 115 -10.70 1.07 9.44
N PRO A 116 -11.33 1.67 8.41
CA PRO A 116 -12.63 2.31 8.57
C PRO A 116 -13.68 1.39 9.20
N ARG A 117 -14.46 1.90 10.17
CA ARG A 117 -15.56 1.14 10.80
C ARG A 117 -16.59 0.63 9.80
N THR A 118 -16.73 1.33 8.68
CA THR A 118 -17.66 1.00 7.60
C THR A 118 -17.12 -0.08 6.65
N THR A 119 -15.84 -0.47 6.73
CA THR A 119 -15.27 -1.50 5.85
C THR A 119 -16.07 -2.79 5.97
N PRO A 120 -16.62 -3.32 4.85
CA PRO A 120 -17.39 -4.55 4.90
C PRO A 120 -16.55 -5.75 5.38
N PRO A 121 -17.15 -6.70 6.12
CA PRO A 121 -16.46 -7.93 6.46
C PRO A 121 -16.08 -8.76 5.24
N GLY A 122 -14.99 -9.52 5.34
CA GLY A 122 -14.54 -10.49 4.33
C GLY A 122 -13.03 -10.57 4.19
N LYS A 123 -12.59 -11.35 3.20
CA LYS A 123 -11.17 -11.52 2.87
C LYS A 123 -10.72 -10.48 1.85
N TYR A 124 -9.56 -9.89 2.07
CA TYR A 124 -8.99 -8.82 1.25
C TYR A 124 -7.49 -9.04 1.03
N VAL A 125 -7.01 -8.56 -0.12
CA VAL A 125 -5.62 -8.14 -0.28
C VAL A 125 -5.53 -6.71 0.24
N LEU A 126 -4.70 -6.48 1.24
CA LEU A 126 -4.30 -5.16 1.71
C LEU A 126 -3.03 -4.76 1.00
N ARG A 127 -3.07 -3.67 0.25
CA ARG A 127 -1.92 -3.08 -0.45
C ARG A 127 -1.47 -1.85 0.32
N ILE A 128 -0.20 -1.78 0.65
CA ILE A 128 0.43 -0.57 1.18
C ILE A 128 1.49 -0.07 0.20
N GLU A 129 1.60 1.24 0.08
CA GLU A 129 2.68 1.88 -0.64
C GLU A 129 3.23 3.10 0.11
N GLN A 130 4.52 3.33 -0.07
CA GLN A 130 5.17 4.64 0.08
C GLN A 130 5.89 4.92 -1.23
N PHE A 131 5.83 6.14 -1.74
CA PHE A 131 6.50 6.46 -2.99
C PHE A 131 7.18 7.82 -2.97
N LEU A 132 8.32 7.91 -3.66
CA LEU A 132 9.00 9.18 -3.95
C LEU A 132 8.57 9.63 -5.35
N ALA A 133 7.87 10.75 -5.42
CA ALA A 133 7.52 11.42 -6.66
C ALA A 133 8.78 11.95 -7.38
N SER A 134 8.72 12.04 -8.71
CA SER A 134 9.82 12.58 -9.51
C SER A 134 9.28 13.41 -10.66
N ALA A 135 9.86 14.58 -10.87
CA ALA A 135 9.55 15.42 -12.03
C ALA A 135 10.02 14.79 -13.37
N THR A 136 10.92 13.80 -13.30
CA THR A 136 11.35 13.03 -14.47
C THR A 136 10.47 11.79 -14.61
N LYS A 137 9.80 11.66 -15.76
CA LYS A 137 8.96 10.50 -16.06
C LYS A 137 9.76 9.20 -15.98
N GLY A 138 9.21 8.22 -15.26
CA GLY A 138 9.84 6.92 -15.04
C GLY A 138 10.78 6.83 -13.84
N ASP A 139 11.14 7.97 -13.23
CA ASP A 139 12.09 8.01 -12.11
C ASP A 139 11.40 8.00 -10.73
N SER A 140 10.07 8.00 -10.67
CA SER A 140 9.36 7.82 -9.40
C SER A 140 9.64 6.44 -8.82
N GLN A 141 9.82 6.39 -7.50
CA GLN A 141 10.23 5.18 -6.78
C GLN A 141 9.10 4.70 -5.90
N TRP A 142 8.67 3.44 -6.08
CA TRP A 142 7.50 2.90 -5.41
C TRP A 142 7.85 1.72 -4.51
N PHE A 143 7.60 1.87 -3.22
CA PHE A 143 7.79 0.82 -2.22
C PHE A 143 6.45 0.21 -1.89
N VAL A 144 6.07 -0.83 -2.64
CA VAL A 144 4.75 -1.46 -2.57
C VAL A 144 4.86 -2.84 -1.94
N SER A 145 3.88 -3.21 -1.12
CA SER A 145 3.75 -4.57 -0.60
C SER A 145 2.30 -4.93 -0.32
N CYS A 146 2.00 -6.23 -0.37
CA CYS A 146 0.65 -6.75 -0.10
C CYS A 146 0.61 -7.74 1.05
N ALA A 147 -0.51 -7.70 1.77
CA ALA A 147 -0.87 -8.60 2.86
C ALA A 147 -2.24 -9.25 2.60
N TYR A 148 -2.45 -10.43 3.16
CA TYR A 148 -3.75 -11.07 3.24
C TYR A 148 -4.41 -10.74 4.56
N VAL A 149 -5.61 -10.17 4.50
CA VAL A 149 -6.36 -9.79 5.70
C VAL A 149 -7.79 -10.31 5.63
N GLU A 150 -8.33 -10.66 6.79
CA GLU A 150 -9.75 -10.92 6.97
C GLU A 150 -10.33 -9.84 7.88
N VAL A 151 -11.15 -8.96 7.29
CA VAL A 151 -11.86 -7.93 8.03
C VAL A 151 -13.10 -8.55 8.66
N VAL A 152 -13.24 -8.38 9.97
CA VAL A 152 -14.38 -8.87 10.77
C VAL A 152 -15.08 -7.71 11.49
N GLY A 153 -16.27 -7.97 12.03
CA GLY A 153 -17.07 -7.00 12.78
C GLY A 153 -18.36 -6.61 12.09
N SER A 154 -19.01 -5.56 12.59
CA SER A 154 -20.35 -5.11 12.14
C SER A 154 -20.32 -4.05 11.04
N GLY A 155 -19.23 -3.97 10.24
CA GLY A 155 -19.12 -3.03 9.12
C GLY A 155 -20.20 -3.26 8.05
N GLY A 156 -20.03 -2.68 6.85
CA GLY A 156 -21.02 -2.88 5.77
C GLY A 156 -21.43 -1.63 5.01
N GLY A 157 -20.54 -0.64 4.91
CA GLY A 157 -20.69 0.46 3.97
C GLY A 157 -20.48 0.02 2.52
N ALA A 158 -20.60 0.95 1.59
CA ALA A 158 -20.24 0.75 0.18
C ALA A 158 -18.88 1.43 -0.07
N PRO A 159 -17.76 0.67 -0.18
CA PRO A 159 -16.46 1.26 -0.43
C PRO A 159 -16.40 1.95 -1.79
N GLY A 160 -15.55 2.96 -1.90
CA GLY A 160 -15.30 3.70 -3.13
C GLY A 160 -14.60 5.03 -2.84
N PRO A 161 -14.06 5.70 -3.86
CA PRO A 161 -13.97 5.25 -5.25
C PRO A 161 -13.03 4.05 -5.43
N PHE A 162 -13.17 3.36 -6.57
CA PHE A 162 -12.35 2.20 -6.91
C PHE A 162 -11.29 2.53 -7.95
N VAL A 163 -10.12 1.94 -7.78
CA VAL A 163 -8.99 1.99 -8.71
C VAL A 163 -8.46 0.59 -8.98
N ARG A 164 -7.68 0.42 -10.05
CA ARG A 164 -6.99 -0.83 -10.37
C ARG A 164 -5.50 -0.56 -10.58
N PHE A 165 -4.68 -1.49 -10.14
CA PHE A 165 -3.23 -1.47 -10.35
C PHE A 165 -2.84 -2.59 -11.32
N PRO A 166 -1.94 -2.35 -12.30
CA PRO A 166 -1.44 -1.03 -12.71
C PRO A 166 -2.55 -0.13 -13.29
N ASN A 167 -2.23 1.15 -13.56
CA ASN A 167 -3.08 2.19 -14.17
C ASN A 167 -3.93 3.07 -13.24
N ALA A 168 -3.84 2.91 -11.92
CA ALA A 168 -4.45 3.86 -10.98
C ALA A 168 -3.80 5.25 -11.06
N TYR A 169 -2.49 5.28 -11.35
CA TYR A 169 -1.69 6.48 -11.50
C TYR A 169 -1.36 6.73 -12.96
N LYS A 170 -1.15 8.00 -13.30
CA LYS A 170 -0.68 8.43 -14.62
C LYS A 170 0.60 9.24 -14.48
N GLU A 171 1.51 9.06 -15.43
CA GLU A 171 2.80 9.78 -15.42
C GLU A 171 2.67 11.29 -15.64
N ASP A 172 1.51 11.78 -16.04
CA ASP A 172 1.20 13.20 -16.19
C ASP A 172 0.37 13.77 -15.03
N ASP A 173 0.10 12.97 -14.00
CA ASP A 173 -0.55 13.44 -12.79
C ASP A 173 0.40 14.37 -12.01
N PRO A 174 -0.02 15.61 -11.68
CA PRO A 174 0.79 16.52 -10.89
C PRO A 174 1.25 15.93 -9.56
N SER A 175 0.42 15.09 -8.92
CA SER A 175 0.76 14.42 -7.66
C SER A 175 1.92 13.42 -7.81
N GLU A 176 2.27 13.01 -9.02
CA GLU A 176 3.41 12.13 -9.27
C GLU A 176 4.65 12.88 -9.77
N CYS A 177 4.45 14.13 -10.22
CA CYS A 177 5.48 14.98 -10.83
C CYS A 177 5.94 16.14 -9.94
N SER A 178 5.17 16.54 -8.92
CA SER A 178 5.52 17.68 -8.05
C SER A 178 6.18 17.23 -6.75
N GLY A 179 7.49 17.46 -6.67
CA GLY A 179 8.18 17.47 -5.38
C GLY A 179 7.50 18.49 -4.46
N PHE A 180 6.92 18.00 -3.36
CA PHE A 180 6.39 18.72 -2.19
C PHE A 180 5.30 19.79 -2.38
N ALA A 181 5.17 20.45 -3.54
CA ALA A 181 4.22 21.52 -3.72
C ALA A 181 2.90 21.01 -4.32
N GLY A 182 1.89 20.77 -3.48
CA GLY A 182 0.48 20.81 -3.90
C GLY A 182 -0.34 19.52 -3.85
N TYR A 183 -0.08 18.61 -2.90
CA TYR A 183 -0.96 17.45 -2.69
C TYR A 183 -2.25 17.87 -1.96
N ASN A 184 -3.24 18.35 -2.72
CA ASN A 184 -4.60 18.51 -2.21
C ASN A 184 -5.33 17.15 -2.30
N GLU A 185 -5.99 16.80 -1.18
CA GLU A 185 -6.80 15.61 -0.98
C GLU A 185 -8.05 15.58 -1.90
N GLU A 186 -7.92 15.36 -3.20
CA GLU A 186 -9.10 15.14 -4.05
C GLU A 186 -8.86 14.06 -5.12
N SER A 187 -9.16 12.81 -4.74
CA SER A 187 -10.01 11.87 -5.50
C SER A 187 -10.23 10.56 -4.75
#